data_AF-A0A1S2NWC8-F1
#
_entry.id   AF-A0A1S2NWC8-F1
#
_cell.length_a   1.000
_cell.length_b   1.000
_cell.length_c   1.000
_cell.angle_alpha   90.00
_cell.angle_beta   90.00
_cell.angle_gamma   90.00
#
_symmetry.space_group_name_H-M   'P 1'
#
loop_
_entity.id
_entity.type
_entity.pdbx_description
1 polymer ?
#
loop_
_entity_poly.entity_id
_entity_poly.type
_entity_poly.pdbx_seq_one_letter_code
_entity_poly.pdbx_strand_id
1 'polypeptide(L)'
;MNRFQFVADHQRRFGVKRLCNVLGIARSSFYYWRQTAADRADRQAADARLTARIRAVHRESDGTYGVPRITAELRETGERVNHKRIARVMRSINNPCPGFRVKAPLPEPMTGRGL
;
A
#
# COMPACT_ATOMS: atom_id res chain seq x y z
N MET A 1 12.11 -4.48 -13.49
CA MET A 1 12.07 -5.94 -13.70
C MET A 1 12.77 -6.64 -12.54
N ASN A 2 12.08 -7.50 -11.78
CA ASN A 2 12.67 -8.20 -10.62
C ASN A 2 13.43 -9.46 -11.07
N ARG A 3 14.56 -9.80 -10.45
CA ARG A 3 15.37 -10.99 -10.84
C ARG A 3 14.58 -12.29 -10.74
N PHE A 4 13.66 -12.42 -9.78
CA PHE A 4 12.81 -13.60 -9.64
C PHE A 4 11.73 -13.68 -10.74
N GLN A 5 11.22 -12.54 -11.22
CA GLN A 5 10.31 -12.51 -12.38
C GLN A 5 11.01 -13.01 -13.64
N PHE A 6 12.25 -12.57 -13.87
CA PHE A 6 13.03 -13.05 -15.01
C PHE A 6 13.21 -14.58 -15.00
N VAL A 7 13.49 -15.17 -13.82
CA VAL A 7 13.55 -16.63 -13.67
C VAL A 7 12.20 -17.28 -14.00
N ALA A 8 11.09 -16.72 -13.50
CA ALA A 8 9.75 -17.25 -13.73
C ALA A 8 9.35 -17.23 -15.22
N ASP A 9 9.71 -16.17 -15.94
CA ASP A 9 9.40 -15.98 -17.36
C ASP A 9 10.20 -16.96 -18.25
N HIS A 10 11.46 -17.23 -17.88
CA HIS A 10 12.41 -17.97 -18.70
C HIS A 10 12.63 -19.43 -18.25
N GLN A 11 12.03 -19.86 -17.13
CA GLN A 11 12.24 -21.20 -16.55
C GLN A 11 11.90 -22.34 -17.51
N ARG A 12 10.89 -22.16 -18.38
CA ARG A 12 10.46 -23.20 -19.34
C ARG A 12 11.51 -23.46 -20.44
N ARG A 13 12.28 -22.44 -20.81
CA ARG A 13 13.27 -22.52 -21.90
C ARG A 13 14.67 -22.89 -21.41
N PHE A 14 15.08 -22.38 -20.24
CA PHE A 14 16.47 -22.52 -19.78
C PHE A 14 16.63 -23.34 -18.48
N GLY A 15 15.53 -23.62 -17.77
CA GLY A 15 15.52 -24.34 -16.50
C GLY A 15 15.90 -23.46 -15.30
N VAL A 16 15.17 -23.62 -14.19
CA VAL A 16 15.34 -22.82 -12.96
C VAL A 16 16.77 -22.88 -12.43
N LYS A 17 17.41 -24.07 -12.41
CA LYS A 17 18.77 -24.26 -11.89
C LYS A 17 19.78 -23.36 -12.59
N ARG A 18 19.74 -23.33 -13.93
CA ARG A 18 20.68 -22.57 -14.76
C ARG A 18 20.48 -21.07 -14.56
N LEU A 19 19.23 -20.61 -14.57
CA LEU A 19 18.89 -19.19 -14.37
C LEU A 19 19.26 -18.70 -12.97
N CYS A 20 19.00 -19.50 -11.94
CA CYS A 20 19.41 -19.20 -10.56
C CYS A 20 20.94 -19.07 -10.43
N ASN A 21 21.71 -19.96 -11.07
CA ASN A 21 23.17 -19.89 -11.05
C ASN A 21 23.69 -18.64 -11.76
N VAL A 22 23.16 -18.31 -12.95
CA VAL A 22 23.58 -17.12 -13.72
C VAL A 22 23.27 -15.82 -12.97
N LEU A 23 22.15 -15.75 -12.26
CA LEU A 23 21.73 -14.57 -11.51
C LEU A 23 22.27 -14.51 -10.07
N GLY A 24 22.99 -15.53 -9.62
CA GLY A 24 23.50 -15.63 -8.25
C GLY A 24 22.40 -15.74 -7.19
N ILE A 25 21.30 -16.43 -7.49
CA ILE A 25 20.13 -16.57 -6.61
C ILE A 25 20.05 -18.02 -6.10
N ALA A 26 19.80 -18.19 -4.81
CA ALA A 26 19.49 -19.51 -4.26
C ALA A 26 18.15 -20.05 -4.81
N ARG A 27 18.13 -21.32 -5.21
CA ARG A 27 16.89 -21.99 -5.68
C ARG A 27 15.78 -21.94 -4.63
N SER A 28 16.13 -22.09 -3.35
CA SER A 28 15.18 -22.00 -2.23
C SER A 28 14.48 -20.65 -2.19
N SER A 29 15.21 -19.55 -2.39
CA SER A 29 14.65 -18.20 -2.45
C SER A 29 13.67 -18.02 -3.61
N PHE A 30 13.94 -18.62 -4.78
CA PHE A 30 13.00 -18.58 -5.91
C PHE A 30 11.70 -19.32 -5.61
N TYR A 31 11.77 -20.53 -5.03
CA TYR A 31 10.56 -21.27 -4.68
C TYR A 31 9.78 -20.63 -3.53
N TYR A 32 10.47 -20.08 -2.53
CA TYR A 32 9.85 -19.29 -1.47
C TYR A 32 9.13 -18.06 -2.02
N TRP A 33 9.79 -17.31 -2.92
CA TRP A 33 9.18 -16.19 -3.63
C TRP A 33 7.94 -16.64 -4.41
N ARG A 34 8.02 -17.77 -5.13
CA ARG A 34 6.87 -18.29 -5.90
C ARG A 34 5.72 -18.72 -4.98
N GLN A 35 6.01 -19.33 -3.84
CA GLN A 35 4.99 -19.78 -2.88
C GLN A 35 4.27 -18.60 -2.22
N THR A 36 5.02 -17.56 -1.84
CA THR A 36 4.46 -16.32 -1.27
C THR A 36 3.94 -15.35 -2.33
N ALA A 37 3.77 -15.78 -3.59
CA ALA A 37 3.24 -14.92 -4.64
C ALA A 37 1.76 -14.58 -4.41
N ALA A 38 0.95 -15.55 -3.97
CA ALA A 38 -0.45 -15.34 -3.63
C ALA A 38 -0.61 -14.35 -2.47
N ASP A 39 0.08 -14.58 -1.34
CA ASP A 39 0.05 -13.67 -0.19
C ASP A 39 0.53 -12.24 -0.51
N ARG A 40 1.43 -12.11 -1.50
CA ARG A 40 1.88 -10.79 -1.98
C ARG A 40 0.82 -10.11 -2.84
N ALA A 41 0.11 -10.86 -3.68
CA ALA A 41 -1.00 -10.35 -4.46
C ALA A 41 -2.13 -9.88 -3.54
N ASP A 42 -2.47 -10.64 -2.51
CA ASP A 42 -3.51 -10.27 -1.53
C ASP A 42 -3.14 -9.02 -0.76
N ARG A 43 -1.88 -8.91 -0.30
CA ARG A 43 -1.38 -7.70 0.35
C ARG A 43 -1.39 -6.49 -0.58
N GLN A 44 -1.03 -6.68 -1.85
CA GLN A 44 -1.12 -5.61 -2.86
C GLN A 44 -2.56 -5.19 -3.12
N ALA A 45 -3.51 -6.12 -3.18
CA ALA A 45 -4.93 -5.81 -3.33
C ALA A 45 -5.46 -5.05 -2.11
N ALA A 46 -5.08 -5.44 -0.89
CA ALA A 46 -5.40 -4.71 0.33
C ALA A 46 -4.78 -3.31 0.35
N ASP A 47 -3.51 -3.17 -0.07
CA ASP A 47 -2.85 -1.87 -0.22
C ASP A 47 -3.55 -0.98 -1.28
N ALA A 48 -3.99 -1.56 -2.39
CA ALA A 48 -4.69 -0.84 -3.45
C ALA A 48 -6.08 -0.36 -2.98
N ARG A 49 -6.83 -1.21 -2.26
CA ARG A 49 -8.11 -0.84 -1.64
C ARG A 49 -7.94 0.30 -0.64
N LEU A 50 -6.96 0.19 0.24
CA LEU A 50 -6.62 1.24 1.20
C LEU A 50 -6.23 2.54 0.49
N THR A 51 -5.44 2.45 -0.58
CA THR A 51 -5.04 3.62 -1.38
C THR A 51 -6.24 4.28 -2.05
N ALA A 52 -7.17 3.50 -2.60
CA ALA A 52 -8.39 4.02 -3.19
C ALA A 52 -9.26 4.73 -2.15
N ARG A 53 -9.38 4.17 -0.93
CA ARG A 53 -10.13 4.81 0.16
C ARG A 53 -9.50 6.12 0.60
N ILE A 54 -8.19 6.15 0.81
CA ILE A 54 -7.46 7.38 1.16
C ILE A 54 -7.63 8.44 0.07
N ARG A 55 -7.60 8.05 -1.22
CA ARG A 55 -7.85 8.97 -2.34
C ARG A 55 -9.27 9.53 -2.35
N ALA A 56 -10.27 8.69 -2.05
CA ALA A 56 -11.66 9.12 -2.01
C ALA A 56 -11.88 10.17 -0.91
N VAL A 57 -11.44 9.89 0.32
CA VAL A 57 -11.53 10.82 1.46
C VAL A 57 -10.76 12.11 1.18
N HIS A 58 -9.55 12.00 0.62
CA HIS A 58 -8.73 13.16 0.29
C HIS A 58 -9.39 14.04 -0.79
N ARG A 59 -10.08 13.44 -1.76
CA ARG A 59 -10.82 14.16 -2.81
C ARG A 59 -12.10 14.81 -2.28
N GLU A 60 -12.86 14.11 -1.45
CA GLU A 60 -14.07 14.64 -0.80
C GLU A 60 -13.78 15.87 0.06
N SER A 61 -12.55 15.96 0.57
CA SER A 61 -12.07 17.07 1.40
C SER A 61 -11.32 18.17 0.62
N ASP A 62 -11.40 18.17 -0.72
CA ASP A 62 -10.67 19.07 -1.62
C ASP A 62 -9.15 19.14 -1.35
N GLY A 63 -8.56 18.04 -0.87
CA GLY A 63 -7.14 17.96 -0.55
C GLY A 63 -6.72 18.65 0.75
N THR A 64 -7.67 19.18 1.52
CA THR A 64 -7.41 19.89 2.79
C THR A 64 -6.98 18.93 3.91
N TYR A 65 -7.44 17.68 3.85
CA TYR A 65 -7.22 16.73 4.93
C TYR A 65 -5.83 16.08 4.83
N GLY A 66 -5.01 16.35 5.84
CA GLY A 66 -3.71 15.70 6.03
C GLY A 66 -3.80 14.34 6.74
N VAL A 67 -2.64 13.68 6.89
CA VAL A 67 -2.49 12.34 7.50
C VAL A 67 -3.26 12.17 8.81
N PRO A 68 -3.24 13.11 9.79
CA PRO A 68 -3.93 12.91 11.07
C PRO A 68 -5.45 12.78 10.92
N ARG A 69 -6.07 13.59 10.05
CA ARG A 69 -7.53 13.61 9.87
C ARG A 69 -8.00 12.37 9.10
N ILE A 70 -7.29 11.99 8.04
CA ILE A 70 -7.57 10.74 7.31
C ILE A 70 -7.40 9.51 8.23
N THR A 71 -6.43 9.52 9.15
CA THR A 71 -6.26 8.43 10.12
C THR A 71 -7.41 8.34 11.10
N ALA A 72 -7.96 9.48 11.56
CA ALA A 72 -9.11 9.50 12.46
C ALA A 72 -10.36 8.97 11.77
N GLU A 73 -10.65 9.43 10.56
CA GLU A 73 -11.81 9.03 9.77
C GLU A 73 -11.77 7.54 9.36
N LEU A 74 -10.58 7.02 9.01
CA LEU A 74 -10.38 5.59 8.79
C LEU A 74 -10.61 4.77 10.06
N ARG A 75 -10.25 5.30 11.23
CA ARG A 75 -10.50 4.62 12.51
C ARG A 75 -11.99 4.61 12.88
N GLU A 76 -12.70 5.69 12.62
CA GLU A 76 -14.15 5.78 12.85
C GLU A 76 -14.94 4.84 11.93
N THR A 77 -14.46 4.65 10.70
CA THR A 77 -15.01 3.65 9.77
C THR A 77 -14.58 2.21 10.06
N GLY A 78 -13.89 1.97 11.19
CA GLY A 78 -13.49 0.64 11.68
C GLY A 78 -12.16 0.12 11.13
N GLU A 79 -11.47 0.89 10.28
CA GLU A 79 -10.23 0.46 9.63
C GLU A 79 -8.99 0.95 10.41
N ARG A 80 -8.42 0.07 11.24
CA ARG A 80 -7.22 0.35 12.03
C ARG A 80 -5.96 0.33 11.16
N VAL A 81 -5.66 1.45 10.53
CA VAL A 81 -4.47 1.63 9.69
C VAL A 81 -3.41 2.46 10.41
N ASN A 82 -2.14 2.04 10.33
CA ASN A 82 -1.03 2.80 10.91
C ASN A 82 -0.81 4.11 10.14
N HIS A 83 -0.70 5.24 10.86
CA HIS A 83 -0.43 6.57 10.31
C HIS A 83 0.80 6.61 9.39
N LYS A 84 1.83 5.78 9.63
CA LYS A 84 3.02 5.67 8.75
C LYS A 84 2.65 5.11 7.37
N ARG A 85 1.70 4.18 7.31
CA ARG A 85 1.21 3.59 6.05
C ARG A 85 0.42 4.63 5.25
N ILE A 86 -0.44 5.39 5.92
CA ILE A 86 -1.20 6.50 5.32
C ILE A 86 -0.26 7.58 4.79
N ALA A 87 0.73 8.01 5.58
CA ALA A 87 1.73 8.99 5.14
C ALA A 87 2.53 8.53 3.91
N ARG A 88 2.86 7.24 3.82
CA ARG A 88 3.53 6.65 2.64
C ARG A 88 2.63 6.69 1.40
N VAL A 89 1.35 6.35 1.54
CA VAL A 89 0.38 6.40 0.45
C VAL A 89 0.12 7.84 -0.01
N MET A 90 -0.04 8.79 0.92
CA MET A 90 -0.20 10.21 0.58
C MET A 90 1.03 10.78 -0.14
N ARG A 91 2.25 10.39 0.26
CA ARG A 91 3.47 10.74 -0.49
C ARG A 91 3.44 10.25 -1.94
N SER A 92 2.93 9.04 -2.19
CA SER A 92 2.80 8.51 -3.56
C SER A 92 1.70 9.16 -4.40
N ILE A 93 0.80 9.93 -3.78
CA ILE A 93 -0.31 10.61 -4.46
C ILE A 93 0.11 12.00 -5.00
N ASN A 94 1.34 12.47 -4.69
CA ASN A 94 1.88 13.75 -5.16
C ASN A 94 0.93 14.93 -4.89
N ASN A 95 0.70 15.20 -3.61
CA ASN A 95 0.52 16.57 -3.12
C ASN A 95 1.37 16.70 -1.83
N PRO A 96 2.56 17.33 -1.90
CA PRO A 96 3.39 17.47 -0.72
C PRO A 96 2.77 18.48 0.24
N CYS A 97 2.18 18.02 1.34
CA CYS A 97 1.93 18.88 2.50
C CYS A 97 3.24 19.01 3.30
N PRO A 98 3.84 20.21 3.39
CA PRO A 98 5.01 20.44 4.23
C PRO A 98 4.56 20.60 5.69
N GLY A 99 5.25 19.92 6.61
CA GLY A 99 5.14 20.19 8.04
C GLY A 99 4.08 19.39 8.79
N PHE A 100 4.50 18.26 9.35
CA PHE A 100 3.79 17.59 10.44
C PHE A 100 3.86 18.49 11.69
N ARG A 101 2.81 19.28 11.94
CA ARG A 101 2.60 19.95 13.23
C ARG A 101 1.24 19.55 13.77
N VAL A 102 1.27 18.77 14.85
CA VAL A 102 0.08 18.28 15.56
C VAL A 102 -0.51 19.44 16.36
N LYS A 103 -1.62 20.02 15.88
CA LYS A 103 -2.69 20.61 16.70
C LYS A 103 -3.82 21.09 15.79
N ALA A 104 -4.84 20.26 15.64
CA ALA A 104 -6.17 20.76 15.32
C ALA A 104 -7.13 19.95 16.20
N PRO A 105 -8.05 20.60 16.93
CA PRO A 105 -9.08 19.88 17.65
C PRO A 105 -9.92 19.12 16.63
N LEU A 106 -10.28 17.89 17.00
CA LEU A 106 -11.19 17.03 16.25
C LEU A 106 -12.50 17.80 16.01
N PRO A 107 -12.88 18.19 14.78
CA PRO A 107 -14.26 18.58 14.55
C PRO A 107 -15.13 17.32 14.67
N GLU A 108 -16.29 17.46 15.30
CA GLU A 108 -17.25 16.38 15.48
C GLU A 108 -17.60 15.74 14.11
N PRO A 109 -17.77 14.41 14.06
CA PRO A 109 -18.19 13.76 12.83
C PRO A 109 -19.51 14.37 12.36
N MET A 110 -19.62 14.64 11.05
CA MET A 110 -20.86 15.12 10.44
C MET A 110 -21.94 14.03 10.50
N THR A 111 -22.49 13.82 11.70
CA THR A 111 -23.70 13.03 11.93
C THR A 111 -24.86 13.83 11.37
N GLY A 112 -25.02 13.73 10.05
CA GLY A 112 -26.03 14.41 9.26
C GLY A 112 -26.63 13.44 8.27
N ARG A 113 -27.38 12.46 8.77
CA ARG A 113 -28.49 11.84 8.03
C ARG A 113 -29.50 11.30 9.02
N GLY A 114 -30.26 12.22 9.59
CA GLY A 114 -31.64 11.93 9.99
C GLY A 114 -32.49 11.92 8.73
N LEU A 115 -33.08 10.76 8.44
CA LEU A 115 -34.51 10.57 8.19
C LEU A 115 -34.78 9.07 8.38
#